data_AF-A0A3D2S7A6-F1
#
_entry.id   AF-A0A3D2S7A6-F1
#
_cell.length_a   1.000
_cell.length_b   1.000
_cell.length_c   1.000
_cell.angle_alpha   90.00
_cell.angle_beta   90.00
_cell.angle_gamma   90.00
#
_symmetry.space_group_name_H-M   'P 1'
#
loop_
_entity.id
_entity.type
_entity.pdbx_description
1 polymer ?
#
loop_
_entity_poly.entity_id
_entity_poly.type
_entity_poly.pdbx_seq_one_letter_code
_entity_poly.pdbx_strand_id
1 'polypeptide(L)' 'MYIYNVTLKVDTEIADEWLQWMRKVHIPDVLATGYFAGHRLSRLLDDGELDGITFVVQYNAADIDQFLTY' A
#
# COMPACT_ATOMS: atom_id res chain seq x y z
N MET A 1 3.77 -7.35 16.64
CA MET A 1 3.46 -6.33 15.61
C MET A 1 3.98 -6.84 14.29
N TYR A 2 3.07 -7.04 13.34
CA TYR A 2 3.37 -7.59 12.03
C TYR A 2 3.18 -6.50 10.98
N ILE A 3 3.99 -6.56 9.93
CA ILE A 3 3.89 -5.64 8.80
C ILE A 3 3.50 -6.45 7.59
N TYR A 4 2.32 -6.15 7.04
CA TYR A 4 1.94 -6.63 5.73
C TYR A 4 2.47 -5.65 4.68
N ASN A 5 3.48 -6.07 3.93
CA ASN A 5 4.17 -5.23 2.97
C ASN A 5 3.77 -5.60 1.54
N VAL A 6 3.18 -4.65 0.83
CA VAL A 6 2.82 -4.78 -0.58
C VAL A 6 3.74 -3.87 -1.40
N THR A 7 4.56 -4.48 -2.25
CA THR A 7 5.39 -3.76 -3.23
C THR A 7 4.78 -3.95 -4.60
N LEU A 8 4.56 -2.86 -5.31
CA LEU A 8 3.90 -2.88 -6.61
C LEU A 8 4.51 -1.81 -7.53
N LYS A 9 4.57 -2.14 -8.81
CA LYS A 9 5.04 -1.24 -9.86
C LYS A 9 3.83 -0.75 -10.65
N VAL A 10 3.72 0.56 -10.82
CA VAL A 10 2.57 1.22 -11.46
C VAL A 10 3.06 1.96 -12.69
N ASP A 11 2.36 1.84 -13.81
CA ASP A 11 2.69 2.62 -15.01
C ASP A 11 2.67 4.13 -14.71
N THR A 12 3.67 4.84 -15.24
CA THR A 12 3.84 6.28 -15.02
C THR A 12 2.61 7.09 -15.46
N GLU A 13 1.91 6.63 -16.49
CA GLU A 13 0.71 7.28 -17.03
C GLU A 13 -0.45 7.31 -16.03
N ILE A 14 -0.57 6.29 -15.17
CA ILE A 14 -1.67 6.17 -14.19
C ILE A 14 -1.20 6.38 -12.75
N ALA A 15 0.10 6.61 -12.51
CA ALA A 15 0.66 6.64 -11.16
C ALA A 15 0.05 7.71 -10.24
N ASP A 16 -0.29 8.89 -10.78
CA ASP A 16 -0.95 9.94 -9.99
C ASP A 16 -2.39 9.56 -9.63
N GLU A 17 -3.16 9.07 -10.60
CA GLU A 17 -4.54 8.62 -10.38
C GLU A 17 -4.59 7.45 -9.39
N TRP A 18 -3.70 6.48 -9.56
CA TRP A 18 -3.53 5.36 -8.64
C TRP A 18 -3.19 5.85 -7.23
N LEU A 19 -2.28 6.82 -7.09
CA LEU A 19 -1.91 7.40 -5.79
C LEU A 19 -3.11 8.07 -5.12
N GLN A 20 -3.93 8.79 -5.89
CA GLN A 20 -5.15 9.42 -5.38
C GLN A 20 -6.18 8.38 -4.95
N TRP A 21 -6.41 7.34 -5.77
CA TRP A 21 -7.31 6.24 -5.45
C TRP A 21 -6.88 5.49 -4.19
N MET A 22 -5.58 5.21 -4.06
CA MET A 22 -5.02 4.58 -2.87
C MET A 22 -5.33 5.37 -1.60
N ARG A 23 -5.16 6.69 -1.64
CA ARG A 23 -5.38 7.58 -0.48
C ARG A 23 -6.86 7.81 -0.17
N LYS A 24 -7.72 7.87 -1.18
CA LYS A 24 -9.14 8.27 -1.04
C LYS A 24 -10.09 7.07 -0.87
N VAL A 25 -9.72 5.90 -1.38
CA VAL A 25 -10.62 4.74 -1.46
C VAL A 25 -9.97 3.52 -0.80
N HIS A 26 -8.90 2.98 -1.41
CA HIS A 26 -8.38 1.68 -1.02
C HIS A 26 -7.84 1.60 0.41
N ILE A 27 -6.92 2.50 0.80
CA ILE A 27 -6.37 2.50 2.16
C ILE A 27 -7.48 2.72 3.20
N PRO A 28 -8.39 3.71 3.04
CA PRO A 28 -9.54 3.85 3.93
C PRO A 28 -10.38 2.58 4.07
N ASP A 29 -10.69 1.89 2.97
CA ASP A 29 -11.47 0.65 2.98
C ASP A 29 -10.74 -0.47 3.72
N VAL A 30 -9.42 -0.62 3.48
CA VAL A 30 -8.58 -1.60 4.17
C VAL A 30 -8.51 -1.31 5.67
N LEU A 31 -8.38 -0.05 6.08
CA LEU A 31 -8.39 0.32 7.50
C LEU A 31 -9.78 0.15 8.14
N ALA A 32 -10.85 0.36 7.37
CA ALA A 32 -12.22 0.18 7.84
C ALA A 32 -12.56 -1.27 8.19
N THR A 33 -11.80 -2.25 7.69
CA THR A 33 -11.91 -3.66 8.10
C THR A 33 -11.58 -3.88 9.58
N GLY A 34 -10.83 -2.96 10.22
CA GLY A 34 -10.42 -3.05 11.61
C GLY A 34 -9.26 -4.00 11.90
N TYR A 35 -8.75 -4.71 10.89
CA TYR A 35 -7.61 -5.63 11.03
C TYR A 35 -6.24 -4.93 11.05
N PHE A 36 -6.20 -3.67 10.61
CA PHE A 36 -4.96 -2.90 10.51
C PHE A 36 -5.04 -1.64 11.38
N ALA A 37 -4.02 -1.44 12.21
CA ALA A 37 -3.90 -0.29 13.12
C ALA A 37 -3.34 0.96 12.44
N GLY A 38 -2.79 0.82 11.23
CA GLY A 38 -2.21 1.92 10.49
C GLY A 38 -1.63 1.49 9.17
N HIS A 39 -1.21 2.48 8.37
CA HIS A 39 -0.61 2.27 7.07
C HIS A 39 0.55 3.23 6.84
N ARG A 40 1.44 2.88 5.91
CA ARG A 40 2.48 3.75 5.36
C ARG A 40 2.58 3.53 3.86
N LEU A 41 2.38 4.59 3.09
CA LEU A 41 2.55 4.60 1.64
C LEU A 41 3.83 5.35 1.28
N SER A 42 4.75 4.68 0.60
CA SER A 42 6.05 5.23 0.19
C SER A 42 6.27 5.00 -1.31
N ARG A 43 6.99 5.92 -1.95
CA ARG A 43 7.46 5.79 -3.33
C ARG A 43 8.96 5.52 -3.30
N LEU A 44 9.44 4.58 -4.10
CA LEU A 44 10.86 4.36 -4.29
C LEU A 44 11.44 5.50 -5.14
N LEU A 45 12.58 6.07 -4.73
CA LEU A 45 13.21 7.20 -5.44
C LEU A 45 14.24 6.75 -6.49
N ASP A 46 14.72 5.51 -6.39
CA ASP A 46 15.84 4.97 -7.16
C ASP A 46 15.37 3.69 -7.87
N ASP A 47 14.40 3.82 -8.78
CA ASP A 47 13.78 2.66 -9.44
C ASP A 47 14.22 2.40 -10.88
N GLY A 48 15.19 3.17 -11.41
CA GLY A 48 15.71 2.99 -12.76
C GLY A 48 14.62 3.28 -13.80
N GLU A 49 14.43 4.56 -14.12
CA GLU A 49 13.35 5.14 -14.94
C GLU A 49 13.20 4.58 -16.36
N LEU A 50 12.74 3.34 -16.51
CA LEU A 50 12.39 2.81 -17.84
C LEU A 50 11.00 2.16 -17.91
N ASP A 51 10.37 1.76 -16.79
CA ASP A 51 9.13 0.99 -16.89
C ASP A 51 8.23 1.06 -15.63
N GLY A 52 7.74 2.26 -15.27
CA GLY A 52 6.77 2.47 -14.18
C GLY A 52 7.39 2.82 -12.81
N ILE A 53 6.59 3.42 -11.93
CA ILE A 53 6.96 3.88 -10.59
C ILE A 53 6.73 2.78 -9.55
N THR A 54 7.73 2.50 -8.72
CA THR A 54 7.58 1.54 -7.62
C THR A 54 7.01 2.19 -6.37
N PHE A 55 5.89 1.66 -5.89
CA PHE A 55 5.28 2.03 -4.62
C PHE A 55 5.36 0.88 -3.62
N VAL A 56 5.49 1.24 -2.35
CA VAL A 56 5.47 0.32 -1.22
C VAL A 56 4.39 0.76 -0.26
N VAL A 57 3.45 -0.14 0.00
CA VAL A 57 2.36 0.03 0.97
C VAL A 57 2.61 -0.92 2.12
N GLN A 58 2.61 -0.40 3.33
CA GLN A 58 2.82 -1.18 4.54
C GLN A 58 1.60 -1.01 5.43
N TYR A 59 0.99 -2.11 5.84
CA TYR A 59 -0.10 -2.11 6.81
C TYR A 59 0.37 -2.75 8.12
N ASN A 60 0.04 -2.10 9.23
CA ASN A 60 0.42 -2.56 10.56
C ASN A 60 -0.68 -3.46 11.11
N ALA A 61 -0.42 -4.76 11.17
CA ALA A 61 -1.30 -5.73 11.82
C ALA A 61 -0.86 -5.94 13.28
N ALA A 62 -1.81 -5.88 14.20
CA ALA A 62 -1.54 -6.14 15.60
C ALA A 62 -1.22 -7.62 15.84
N ASP A 63 -1.91 -8.49 15.10
CA ASP A 63 -1.90 -9.94 15.27
C ASP A 63 -1.89 -10.66 13.91
N ILE A 64 -1.30 -11.85 13.85
CA ILE A 64 -1.18 -12.63 12.61
C ILE A 64 -2.49 -13.32 12.24
N ASP A 65 -3.34 -13.67 13.20
CA ASP A 65 -4.66 -14.27 12.96
C ASP A 65 -5.61 -13.26 12.32
N GLN A 66 -5.50 -11.98 12.70
CA GLN A 66 -6.23 -10.89 12.04
C GLN A 66 -5.82 -10.75 10.56
N PHE A 67 -4.55 -10.93 10.24
CA PHE A 67 -4.08 -10.92 8.86
C PHE A 67 -4.55 -12.14 8.07
N LEU A 68 -4.52 -13.35 8.66
CA LEU A 68 -4.98 -14.58 8.01
C LEU A 68 -6.50 -14.63 7.76
N THR A 69 -7.27 -13.76 8.43
CA THR A 69 -8.73 -13.65 8.29
C THR A 69 -9.16 -12.63 7.23
N TYR A 70 -8.27 -11.70 6.86
CA TYR A 70 -8.46 -10.70 5.80
C TYR A 70 -8.33 -11.33 4.41
#